data_AF-A0A936PKH0-F1
#
_entry.id   AF-A0A936PKH0-F1
#
_cell.length_a   1.000
_cell.length_b   1.000
_cell.length_c   1.000
_cell.angle_alpha   90.00
_cell.angle_beta   90.00
_cell.angle_gamma   90.00
#
_symmetry.space_group_name_H-M   'P 1'
#
loop_
_entity.id
_entity.type
_entity.pdbx_description
1 polymer ?
#
loop_
_entity_poly.entity_id
_entity_poly.type
_entity_poly.pdbx_seq_one_letter_code
_entity_poly.pdbx_strand_id
1 'polypeptide(L)'
;MSPDSSPPAEPPDDGDSPLSADAAQVVSHLVALRGGAPFLSSLDSRALYLWLSDGVPVTMILRALEDAAERRQKRRVKAPLSLQAAKASLKLLRAAPPAPPPPPEAWATYLATLAAQPDPLYAEAARRLSALHGEGDALARQAIEVCRALWVDAWEQAEPTPYRAQAILELGEHLTGLDEPERERVIEEVARAVHRRAWPLLSAGKIWDSLIG
;
A
#
# COMPACT_ATOMS: atom_id res chain seq x y z
N MET A 1 -40.37 -32.22 36.51
CA MET A 1 -39.88 -30.86 36.20
C MET A 1 -38.40 -30.99 35.92
N SER A 2 -38.03 -31.16 34.66
CA SER A 2 -36.62 -31.26 34.24
C SER A 2 -36.12 -29.84 33.92
N PRO A 3 -34.97 -29.41 34.44
CA PRO A 3 -34.41 -28.12 34.09
C PRO A 3 -33.82 -28.20 32.68
N ASP A 4 -34.38 -27.36 31.81
CA ASP A 4 -33.90 -27.06 30.46
C ASP A 4 -32.53 -26.37 30.58
N SER A 5 -31.45 -27.12 30.34
CA SER A 5 -30.09 -26.59 30.25
C SER A 5 -29.77 -26.34 28.78
N SER A 6 -30.28 -25.22 28.26
CA SER A 6 -29.78 -24.67 27.01
C SER A 6 -28.33 -24.20 27.22
N PRO A 7 -27.36 -24.65 26.39
CA PRO A 7 -25.99 -24.17 26.49
C PRO A 7 -25.92 -22.67 26.15
N PRO A 8 -25.00 -21.91 26.76
CA PRO A 8 -24.82 -20.50 26.42
C PRO A 8 -24.41 -20.37 24.96
N ALA A 9 -25.09 -19.47 24.24
CA ALA A 9 -24.73 -19.11 22.87
C ALA A 9 -23.25 -18.71 22.82
N GLU A 10 -22.49 -19.36 21.94
CA GLU A 10 -21.13 -18.95 21.63
C GLU A 10 -21.15 -17.47 21.19
N PRO A 11 -20.20 -16.65 21.66
CA PRO A 11 -20.09 -15.27 21.22
C PRO A 11 -19.87 -15.26 19.69
N PRO A 12 -20.45 -14.30 18.96
CA PRO A 12 -20.21 -14.19 17.53
C PRO A 12 -18.72 -14.03 17.28
N ASP A 13 -18.20 -14.83 16.35
CA ASP A 13 -16.85 -14.72 15.82
C ASP A 13 -16.73 -13.38 15.07
N ASP A 14 -16.33 -12.33 15.79
CA ASP A 14 -16.13 -10.96 15.27
C ASP A 14 -14.93 -10.87 14.30
N GLY A 15 -14.30 -11.99 13.94
CA GLY A 15 -13.10 -12.06 13.10
C GLY A 15 -13.26 -11.53 11.68
N ASP A 16 -14.49 -11.50 11.14
CA ASP A 16 -14.80 -11.20 9.73
C ASP A 16 -15.57 -9.88 9.51
N SER A 17 -15.40 -8.90 10.39
CA SER A 17 -15.94 -7.55 10.12
C SER A 17 -15.27 -6.94 8.88
N PRO A 18 -16.01 -6.32 7.92
CA PRO A 18 -15.43 -5.65 6.75
C PRO A 18 -14.34 -4.63 7.10
N LEU A 19 -14.49 -3.96 8.25
CA LEU A 19 -13.53 -3.02 8.80
C LEU A 19 -12.18 -3.68 9.17
N SER A 20 -12.20 -4.96 9.54
CA SER A 20 -11.01 -5.79 9.80
C SER A 20 -10.24 -6.07 8.51
N ALA A 21 -10.94 -6.48 7.45
CA ALA A 21 -10.34 -6.74 6.14
C ALA A 21 -9.74 -5.46 5.50
N ASP A 22 -10.45 -4.34 5.59
CA ASP A 22 -9.99 -3.03 5.13
C ASP A 22 -8.73 -2.59 5.88
N ALA A 23 -8.73 -2.73 7.21
CA ALA A 23 -7.58 -2.40 8.03
C ALA A 23 -6.38 -3.30 7.70
N ALA A 24 -6.60 -4.61 7.54
CA ALA A 24 -5.56 -5.57 7.17
C ALA A 24 -4.93 -5.23 5.81
N GLN A 25 -5.72 -4.80 4.83
CA GLN A 25 -5.21 -4.38 3.52
C GLN A 25 -4.29 -3.14 3.65
N VAL A 26 -4.71 -2.12 4.41
CA VAL A 26 -3.90 -0.92 4.64
C VAL A 26 -2.60 -1.25 5.38
N VAL A 27 -2.66 -2.07 6.43
CA VAL A 27 -1.48 -2.50 7.18
C VAL A 27 -0.52 -3.25 6.29
N SER A 28 -1.03 -4.21 5.51
CA SER A 28 -0.23 -5.05 4.62
C SER A 28 0.45 -4.22 3.52
N HIS A 29 -0.22 -3.20 3.00
CA HIS A 29 0.37 -2.26 2.07
C HIS A 29 1.44 -1.38 2.73
N LEU A 30 1.18 -0.82 3.91
CA LEU A 30 2.18 -0.04 4.66
C LEU A 30 3.47 -0.85 4.93
N VAL A 31 3.33 -2.12 5.30
CA VAL A 31 4.47 -3.03 5.50
C VAL A 31 5.23 -3.26 4.20
N ALA A 32 4.54 -3.47 3.06
CA ALA A 32 5.19 -3.62 1.77
C ALA A 32 6.03 -2.39 1.39
N LEU A 33 5.58 -1.18 1.77
CA LEU A 33 6.30 0.07 1.51
C LEU A 33 7.55 0.25 2.38
N ARG A 34 7.46 -0.04 3.69
CA ARG A 34 8.49 0.33 4.68
C ARG A 34 9.32 -0.84 5.22
N GLY A 35 8.85 -2.07 5.05
CA GLY A 35 9.36 -3.25 5.73
C GLY A 35 8.89 -3.40 7.18
N GLY A 36 9.54 -4.32 7.90
CA GLY A 36 9.29 -4.58 9.32
C GLY A 36 7.97 -5.30 9.64
N ALA A 37 7.63 -5.32 10.92
CA ALA A 37 6.49 -6.08 11.43
C ALA A 37 5.13 -5.40 11.15
N PRO A 38 4.03 -6.17 11.02
CA PRO A 38 2.68 -5.69 10.74
C PRO A 38 1.98 -5.06 11.95
N PHE A 39 2.73 -4.30 12.76
CA PHE A 39 2.20 -3.60 13.93
C PHE A 39 2.10 -2.11 13.65
N LEU A 40 0.93 -1.55 13.99
CA LEU A 40 0.68 -0.12 13.99
C LEU A 40 0.97 0.44 15.39
N SER A 41 1.47 1.68 15.43
CA SER A 41 1.48 2.45 16.66
C SER A 41 0.04 2.75 17.10
N SER A 42 -0.20 3.01 18.39
CA SER A 42 -1.55 3.36 18.87
C SER A 42 -2.14 4.57 18.15
N LEU A 43 -1.29 5.52 17.73
CA LEU A 43 -1.70 6.69 16.93
C LEU A 43 -2.11 6.32 15.51
N ASP A 44 -1.39 5.39 14.87
CA ASP A 44 -1.72 4.89 13.55
C ASP A 44 -3.00 4.03 13.58
N SER A 45 -3.15 3.14 14.57
CA SER A 45 -4.37 2.35 14.76
C SER A 45 -5.60 3.22 14.92
N ARG A 46 -5.50 4.27 15.76
CA ARG A 46 -6.60 5.24 15.93
C ARG A 46 -6.90 6.01 14.64
N ALA A 47 -5.88 6.42 13.89
CA ALA A 47 -6.09 7.13 12.64
C ALA A 47 -6.75 6.24 11.58
N LEU A 48 -6.30 4.99 11.44
CA LEU A 48 -6.90 4.02 10.54
C LEU A 48 -8.37 3.80 10.87
N TYR A 49 -8.67 3.53 12.14
CA TYR A 49 -10.03 3.36 12.61
C TYR A 49 -10.90 4.57 12.25
N LEU A 50 -10.45 5.79 12.59
CA LEU A 50 -11.20 7.01 12.29
C LEU A 50 -11.42 7.20 10.79
N TRP A 51 -10.41 6.97 9.96
CA TRP A 51 -10.57 7.11 8.51
C TRP A 51 -11.56 6.11 7.92
N LEU A 52 -11.48 4.84 8.34
CA LEU A 52 -12.42 3.81 7.87
C LEU A 52 -13.84 4.07 8.39
N SER A 53 -14.00 4.46 9.66
CA SER A 53 -15.30 4.85 10.22
C SER A 53 -15.90 6.10 9.56
N ASP A 54 -15.07 7.04 9.12
CA ASP A 54 -15.48 8.23 8.35
C ASP A 54 -15.81 7.91 6.88
N GLY A 55 -15.74 6.64 6.46
CA GLY A 55 -16.03 6.21 5.09
C GLY A 55 -14.95 6.61 4.08
N VAL A 56 -13.71 6.83 4.51
CA VAL A 56 -12.61 7.09 3.59
C VAL A 56 -12.30 5.83 2.78
N PRO A 57 -12.32 5.88 1.42
CA PRO A 57 -12.04 4.71 0.60
C PRO A 57 -10.63 4.15 0.86
N VAL A 58 -10.52 2.82 0.95
CA VAL A 58 -9.22 2.15 1.19
C VAL A 58 -8.21 2.53 0.12
N THR A 59 -8.60 2.53 -1.16
CA THR A 59 -7.73 2.92 -2.29
C THR A 59 -7.15 4.31 -2.13
N MET A 60 -7.88 5.24 -1.50
CA MET A 60 -7.43 6.62 -1.26
C MET A 60 -6.36 6.65 -0.17
N ILE A 61 -6.53 5.83 0.86
CA ILE A 61 -5.53 5.63 1.93
C ILE A 61 -4.26 5.01 1.33
N LEU A 62 -4.39 4.00 0.47
CA LEU A 62 -3.25 3.34 -0.19
C LEU A 62 -2.48 4.31 -1.09
N ARG A 63 -3.19 5.08 -1.93
CA ARG A 63 -2.60 6.16 -2.74
C ARG A 63 -1.86 7.19 -1.87
N ALA A 64 -2.51 7.66 -0.81
CA ALA A 64 -1.92 8.65 0.09
C ALA A 64 -0.66 8.13 0.81
N LEU A 65 -0.58 6.82 1.09
CA LEU A 65 0.59 6.16 1.64
C LEU A 65 1.76 6.14 0.65
N GLU A 66 1.51 5.82 -0.62
CA GLU A 66 2.54 5.87 -1.67
C GLU A 66 3.06 7.29 -1.89
N ASP A 67 2.17 8.29 -1.95
CA ASP A 67 2.56 9.70 -2.05
C ASP A 67 3.41 10.14 -0.85
N ALA A 68 3.05 9.67 0.35
CA ALA A 68 3.82 9.96 1.56
C ALA A 68 5.19 9.30 1.50
N ALA A 69 5.28 8.04 1.05
CA ALA A 69 6.54 7.34 0.87
C ALA A 69 7.46 8.08 -0.11
N GLU A 70 6.95 8.48 -1.27
CA GLU A 70 7.73 9.19 -2.29
C GLU A 70 8.23 10.55 -1.78
N ARG A 71 7.36 11.34 -1.13
CA ARG A 71 7.75 12.64 -0.54
C ARG A 71 8.80 12.48 0.55
N ARG A 72 8.64 11.48 1.41
CA ARG A 72 9.59 11.19 2.49
C ARG A 72 10.94 10.77 1.96
N GLN A 73 10.97 9.99 0.88
CA GLN A 73 12.21 9.62 0.20
C GLN A 73 12.92 10.85 -0.36
N LYS A 74 12.20 11.74 -1.07
CA LYS A 74 12.75 13.01 -1.59
C LYS A 74 13.31 13.91 -0.48
N ARG A 75 12.69 13.88 0.71
CA ARG A 75 13.10 14.66 1.90
C ARG A 75 14.07 13.94 2.83
N ARG A 76 14.40 12.67 2.55
CA ARG A 76 15.30 11.82 3.36
C ARG A 76 14.92 11.80 4.85
N VAL A 77 13.63 11.56 5.12
CA VAL A 77 13.10 11.58 6.50
C VAL A 77 13.51 10.31 7.26
N LYS A 78 14.10 10.49 8.45
CA LYS A 78 14.60 9.38 9.29
C LYS A 78 13.51 8.61 10.04
N ALA A 79 12.46 9.29 10.51
CA ALA A 79 11.32 8.65 11.18
C ALA A 79 10.62 7.67 10.22
N PRO A 80 10.05 6.53 10.65
CA PRO A 80 9.44 5.55 9.74
C PRO A 80 8.23 6.09 8.99
N LEU A 81 7.93 5.50 7.83
CA LEU A 81 6.62 5.68 7.19
C LEU A 81 5.50 5.19 8.14
N SER A 82 4.49 6.03 8.30
CA SER A 82 3.34 5.83 9.17
C SER A 82 2.07 6.35 8.50
N LEU A 83 0.90 6.01 9.04
CA LEU A 83 -0.36 6.56 8.54
C LEU A 83 -0.41 8.08 8.78
N GLN A 84 0.14 8.56 9.90
CA GLN A 84 0.23 10.01 10.12
C GLN A 84 0.97 10.75 9.01
N ALA A 85 1.98 10.13 8.38
CA ALA A 85 2.67 10.73 7.24
C ALA A 85 1.78 10.87 5.98
N ALA A 86 0.79 9.99 5.82
CA ALA A 86 -0.19 10.04 4.74
C ALA A 86 -1.30 11.08 4.95
N LYS A 87 -1.51 11.55 6.18
CA LYS A 87 -2.60 12.49 6.54
C LYS A 87 -2.66 13.72 5.63
N ALA A 88 -1.50 14.29 5.28
CA ALA A 88 -1.46 15.46 4.39
C ALA A 88 -1.87 15.13 2.96
N SER A 89 -1.43 14.00 2.40
CA SER A 89 -1.88 13.53 1.08
C SER A 89 -3.36 13.21 1.09
N LEU A 90 -3.83 12.50 2.12
CA LEU A 90 -5.22 12.14 2.25
C LEU A 90 -6.13 13.38 2.32
N LYS A 91 -5.71 14.41 3.08
CA LYS A 91 -6.43 15.70 3.11
C LYS A 91 -6.51 16.35 1.73
N LEU A 92 -5.44 16.31 0.95
CA LEU A 92 -5.43 16.87 -0.41
C LEU A 92 -6.35 16.09 -1.34
N LEU A 93 -6.30 14.75 -1.31
CA LEU A 93 -7.19 13.89 -2.10
C LEU A 93 -8.67 14.11 -1.74
N ARG A 94 -8.99 14.28 -0.45
CA ARG A 94 -10.36 14.58 0.00
C ARG A 94 -10.84 15.99 -0.35
N ALA A 95 -9.94 16.94 -0.44
CA ALA A 95 -10.26 18.33 -0.77
C ALA A 95 -10.28 18.59 -2.28
N ALA A 96 -9.75 17.65 -3.08
CA ALA A 96 -9.80 17.75 -4.53
C ALA A 96 -11.26 17.74 -5.00
N PRO A 97 -11.62 18.56 -6.00
CA PRO A 97 -12.90 18.42 -6.68
C PRO A 97 -13.06 16.98 -7.19
N PRO A 98 -14.29 16.45 -7.24
CA PRO A 98 -14.52 15.14 -7.84
C PRO A 98 -13.97 15.16 -9.26
N ALA A 99 -12.97 14.32 -9.51
CA ALA A 99 -12.42 14.15 -10.84
C ALA A 99 -13.51 13.62 -11.77
N PRO A 100 -13.51 14.01 -13.05
CA PRO A 100 -14.35 13.31 -14.02
C PRO A 100 -13.99 11.82 -13.99
N PRO A 101 -14.96 10.92 -14.11
CA PRO A 101 -14.66 9.49 -14.19
C PRO A 101 -13.71 9.25 -15.37
N PRO A 102 -12.76 8.33 -15.24
CA PRO A 102 -11.86 7.99 -16.32
C PRO A 102 -12.66 7.50 -17.54
N PRO A 103 -12.15 7.69 -18.76
CA PRO A 103 -12.82 7.20 -19.95
C PRO A 103 -12.95 5.67 -19.89
N PRO A 104 -14.01 5.07 -20.48
CA PRO A 104 -14.26 3.63 -20.41
C PRO A 104 -13.07 2.75 -20.82
N GLU A 105 -12.24 3.24 -21.75
CA GLU A 105 -11.05 2.57 -22.26
C GLU A 105 -9.78 2.78 -21.42
N ALA A 106 -9.80 3.60 -20.37
CA ALA A 106 -8.62 3.92 -19.56
C ALA A 106 -7.97 2.66 -18.97
N TRP A 107 -8.79 1.78 -18.38
CA TRP A 107 -8.31 0.53 -17.80
C TRP A 107 -7.71 -0.40 -18.86
N ALA A 108 -8.39 -0.58 -20.00
CA ALA A 108 -7.88 -1.39 -21.10
C ALA A 108 -6.55 -0.84 -21.66
N THR A 109 -6.44 0.49 -21.77
CA THR A 109 -5.22 1.18 -22.20
C THR A 109 -4.08 0.98 -21.21
N TYR A 110 -4.37 1.06 -19.91
CA TYR A 110 -3.40 0.79 -18.86
C TYR A 110 -2.87 -0.66 -18.94
N LEU A 111 -3.76 -1.65 -19.08
CA LEU A 111 -3.37 -3.06 -19.24
C LEU A 111 -2.52 -3.29 -20.49
N ALA A 112 -2.90 -2.69 -21.62
CA ALA A 112 -2.12 -2.77 -22.85
C ALA A 112 -0.73 -2.12 -22.69
N THR A 113 -0.65 -1.01 -21.95
CA THR A 113 0.61 -0.33 -21.65
C THR A 113 1.54 -1.20 -20.81
N LEU A 114 1.00 -1.91 -19.82
CA LEU A 114 1.77 -2.88 -19.02
C LEU A 114 2.27 -4.04 -19.90
N ALA A 115 1.39 -4.63 -20.70
CA ALA A 115 1.73 -5.76 -21.56
C ALA A 115 2.80 -5.43 -22.62
N ALA A 116 2.90 -4.16 -23.03
CA ALA A 116 3.89 -3.68 -23.98
C ALA A 116 5.29 -3.44 -23.36
N GLN A 117 5.42 -3.46 -22.03
CA GLN A 117 6.73 -3.28 -21.40
C GLN A 117 7.60 -4.55 -21.54
N PRO A 118 8.92 -4.40 -21.69
CA PRO A 118 9.83 -5.54 -21.88
C PRO A 118 10.09 -6.34 -20.59
N ASP A 119 9.80 -5.77 -19.42
CA ASP A 119 10.06 -6.42 -18.13
C ASP A 119 9.01 -7.52 -17.85
N PRO A 120 9.42 -8.76 -17.53
CA PRO A 120 8.50 -9.87 -17.25
C PRO A 120 7.49 -9.60 -16.13
N LEU A 121 7.84 -8.77 -15.13
CA LEU A 121 6.95 -8.43 -14.04
C LEU A 121 5.74 -7.63 -14.54
N TYR A 122 5.91 -6.79 -15.56
CA TYR A 122 4.79 -6.07 -16.17
C TYR A 122 3.88 -6.98 -17.00
N ALA A 123 4.46 -7.96 -17.72
CA ALA A 123 3.66 -8.97 -18.44
C ALA A 123 2.82 -9.81 -17.46
N GLU A 124 3.42 -10.21 -16.33
CA GLU A 124 2.71 -10.94 -15.28
C GLU A 124 1.63 -10.06 -14.61
N ALA A 125 1.92 -8.79 -14.35
CA ALA A 125 0.93 -7.84 -13.84
C ALA A 125 -0.25 -7.69 -14.81
N ALA A 126 0.01 -7.45 -16.10
CA ALA A 126 -1.05 -7.34 -17.11
C ALA A 126 -1.92 -8.59 -17.16
N ARG A 127 -1.31 -9.79 -17.06
CA ARG A 127 -2.03 -11.06 -17.03
C ARG A 127 -2.91 -11.21 -15.79
N ARG A 128 -2.39 -10.92 -14.59
CA ARG A 128 -3.18 -11.02 -13.34
C ARG A 128 -4.28 -9.96 -13.29
N LEU A 129 -3.98 -8.74 -13.68
CA LEU A 129 -4.92 -7.62 -13.65
C LEU A 129 -6.06 -7.75 -14.68
N SER A 130 -5.79 -8.34 -15.85
CA SER A 130 -6.83 -8.60 -16.86
C SER A 130 -7.82 -9.69 -16.46
N ALA A 131 -7.47 -10.55 -15.50
CA ALA A 131 -8.36 -11.56 -14.94
C ALA A 131 -9.27 -11.03 -13.81
N LEU A 132 -9.08 -9.79 -13.37
CA LEU A 132 -9.90 -9.17 -12.33
C LEU A 132 -11.26 -8.76 -12.89
N HIS A 133 -12.28 -8.84 -12.03
CA HIS A 133 -13.65 -8.48 -12.35
C HIS A 133 -14.19 -7.49 -11.30
N GLY A 134 -15.18 -6.69 -11.71
CA GLY A 134 -15.79 -5.65 -10.88
C GLY A 134 -15.56 -4.25 -11.46
N GLU A 135 -15.92 -3.23 -10.71
CA GLU A 135 -15.86 -1.84 -11.15
C GLU A 135 -15.41 -0.91 -9.99
N GLY A 136 -14.95 0.29 -10.35
CA GLY A 136 -14.62 1.36 -9.42
C GLY A 136 -13.65 0.95 -8.31
N ASP A 137 -13.99 1.31 -7.07
CA ASP A 137 -13.13 1.08 -5.89
C ASP A 137 -12.85 -0.41 -5.65
N ALA A 138 -13.84 -1.30 -5.82
CA ALA A 138 -13.67 -2.72 -5.60
C ALA A 138 -12.65 -3.35 -6.57
N LEU A 139 -12.68 -2.95 -7.84
CA LEU A 139 -11.68 -3.38 -8.83
C LEU A 139 -10.30 -2.78 -8.51
N ALA A 140 -10.25 -1.49 -8.14
CA ALA A 140 -9.01 -0.82 -7.78
C ALA A 140 -8.34 -1.44 -6.55
N ARG A 141 -9.11 -1.84 -5.52
CA ARG A 141 -8.60 -2.54 -4.34
C ARG A 141 -7.93 -3.86 -4.71
N GLN A 142 -8.57 -4.65 -5.57
CA GLN A 142 -8.02 -5.92 -6.05
C GLN A 142 -6.75 -5.70 -6.89
N ALA A 143 -6.76 -4.68 -7.77
CA ALA A 143 -5.63 -4.37 -8.62
C ALA A 143 -4.40 -3.89 -7.82
N ILE A 144 -4.60 -3.02 -6.82
CA ILE A 144 -3.52 -2.58 -5.92
C ILE A 144 -2.95 -3.76 -5.13
N GLU A 145 -3.81 -4.68 -4.70
CA GLU A 145 -3.39 -5.89 -3.99
C GLU A 145 -2.53 -6.81 -4.87
N VAL A 146 -2.89 -6.98 -6.15
CA VAL A 146 -2.06 -7.69 -7.13
C VAL A 146 -0.69 -7.03 -7.30
N CYS A 147 -0.65 -5.70 -7.49
CA CYS A 147 0.61 -4.97 -7.61
C CYS A 147 1.48 -5.11 -6.35
N ARG A 148 0.87 -5.02 -5.16
CA ARG A 148 1.54 -5.21 -3.88
C ARG A 148 2.15 -6.61 -3.77
N ALA A 149 1.38 -7.65 -4.08
CA ALA A 149 1.86 -9.03 -4.03
C ALA A 149 3.06 -9.23 -4.97
N LEU A 150 2.99 -8.71 -6.19
CA LEU A 150 4.11 -8.78 -7.15
C LEU A 150 5.37 -8.08 -6.63
N TRP A 151 5.24 -6.93 -5.97
CA TRP A 151 6.39 -6.25 -5.37
C TRP A 151 7.00 -7.03 -4.21
N VAL A 152 6.17 -7.65 -3.38
CA VAL A 152 6.63 -8.47 -2.26
C VAL A 152 7.36 -9.69 -2.80
N ASP A 153 6.76 -10.42 -3.75
CA ASP A 153 7.37 -11.58 -4.41
C ASP A 153 8.71 -11.21 -5.05
N ALA A 154 8.77 -10.11 -5.81
CA ALA A 154 9.98 -9.63 -6.46
C ALA A 154 11.06 -9.24 -5.43
N TRP A 155 10.66 -8.63 -4.30
CA TRP A 155 11.58 -8.27 -3.22
C TRP A 155 12.15 -9.49 -2.49
N GLU A 156 11.31 -10.51 -2.24
CA GLU A 156 11.73 -11.74 -1.56
C GLU A 156 12.66 -12.62 -2.43
N GLN A 157 12.50 -12.54 -3.76
CA GLN A 157 13.36 -13.24 -4.71
C GLN A 157 14.64 -12.47 -5.05
N ALA A 158 14.65 -11.16 -4.81
CA ALA A 158 15.79 -10.30 -5.08
C ALA A 158 16.91 -10.49 -4.04
N GLU A 159 18.16 -10.36 -4.49
CA GLU A 159 19.26 -10.09 -3.58
C GLU A 159 19.13 -8.67 -3.01
N PRO A 160 19.02 -8.47 -1.68
CA PRO A 160 18.80 -7.13 -1.12
C PRO A 160 20.02 -6.21 -1.23
N THR A 161 21.22 -6.77 -1.36
CA THR A 161 22.52 -6.08 -1.34
C THR A 161 22.60 -4.88 -2.29
N PRO A 162 22.31 -4.98 -3.60
CA PRO A 162 22.35 -3.84 -4.51
C PRO A 162 21.39 -2.71 -4.11
N TYR A 163 20.16 -3.04 -3.68
CA TYR A 163 19.17 -2.05 -3.26
C TYR A 163 19.57 -1.36 -1.96
N ARG A 164 20.16 -2.11 -1.01
CA ARG A 164 20.69 -1.57 0.24
C ARG A 164 21.90 -0.68 0.02
N ALA A 165 22.82 -1.07 -0.87
CA ALA A 165 23.95 -0.23 -1.25
C ALA A 165 23.48 1.09 -1.86
N GLN A 166 22.52 1.05 -2.78
CA GLN A 166 21.92 2.25 -3.36
C GLN A 166 21.20 3.10 -2.29
N ALA A 167 20.49 2.47 -1.35
CA ALA A 167 19.83 3.18 -0.26
C ALA A 167 20.83 3.92 0.64
N ILE A 168 21.95 3.29 0.99
CA ILE A 168 23.03 3.91 1.77
C ILE A 168 23.59 5.13 1.03
N LEU A 169 23.81 5.01 -0.29
CA LEU A 169 24.27 6.14 -1.12
C LEU A 169 23.25 7.29 -1.15
N GLU A 170 21.95 6.99 -1.30
CA GLU A 170 20.89 8.02 -1.31
C GLU A 170 20.73 8.72 0.03
N LEU A 171 20.91 7.99 1.13
CA LEU A 171 20.79 8.50 2.49
C LEU A 171 22.02 9.31 2.92
N GLY A 172 23.23 8.89 2.54
CA GLY A 172 24.47 9.62 2.81
C GLY A 172 24.60 10.04 4.29
N GLU A 173 24.85 11.34 4.52
CA GLU A 173 25.03 11.91 5.86
C GLU A 173 23.77 11.83 6.75
N HIS A 174 22.59 11.53 6.19
CA HIS A 174 21.37 11.36 6.98
C HIS A 174 21.42 10.11 7.89
N LEU A 175 22.32 9.17 7.62
CA LEU A 175 22.57 8.01 8.49
C LEU A 175 23.36 8.38 9.76
N THR A 176 24.05 9.53 9.78
CA THR A 176 24.83 9.97 10.93
C THR A 176 23.93 10.22 12.15
N GLY A 177 24.35 9.70 13.29
CA GLY A 177 23.65 9.83 14.58
C GLY A 177 22.47 8.90 14.78
N LEU A 178 22.17 8.01 13.83
CA LEU A 178 21.22 6.92 14.03
C LEU A 178 21.90 5.75 14.73
N ASP A 179 21.18 5.13 15.66
CA ASP A 179 21.57 3.83 16.20
C ASP A 179 21.39 2.72 15.14
N GLU A 180 21.90 1.53 15.42
CA GLU A 180 21.90 0.44 14.44
C GLU A 180 20.47 -0.01 14.04
N PRO A 181 19.53 -0.23 14.99
CA PRO A 181 18.15 -0.54 14.62
C PRO A 181 17.45 0.54 13.76
N GLU A 182 17.64 1.81 14.10
CA GLU A 182 17.06 2.92 13.34
C GLU A 182 17.68 3.01 11.95
N ARG A 183 19.01 2.86 11.85
CA ARG A 183 19.75 2.85 10.59
C ARG A 183 19.25 1.74 9.68
N GLU A 184 19.17 0.51 10.18
CA GLU A 184 18.72 -0.65 9.42
C GLU A 184 17.30 -0.46 8.89
N ARG A 185 16.39 0.05 9.72
CA ARG A 185 15.01 0.36 9.33
C ARG A 185 14.94 1.41 8.21
N VAL A 186 15.72 2.49 8.32
CA VAL A 186 15.72 3.56 7.30
C VAL A 186 16.33 3.05 5.99
N ILE A 187 17.40 2.26 6.06
CA ILE A 187 18.00 1.60 4.88
C ILE A 187 16.99 0.67 4.22
N GLU A 188 16.27 -0.16 4.98
CA GLU A 188 15.26 -1.07 4.42
C GLU A 188 14.12 -0.31 3.72
N GLU A 189 13.56 0.72 4.36
CA GLU A 189 12.49 1.56 3.77
C GLU A 189 12.94 2.16 2.43
N VAL A 190 14.16 2.72 2.38
CA VAL A 190 14.69 3.30 1.13
C VAL A 190 15.04 2.22 0.11
N ALA A 191 15.61 1.08 0.52
CA ALA A 191 15.94 -0.01 -0.39
C ALA A 191 14.70 -0.59 -1.09
N ARG A 192 13.60 -0.77 -0.34
CA ARG A 192 12.29 -1.15 -0.91
C ARG A 192 11.75 -0.09 -1.86
N ALA A 193 11.92 1.19 -1.54
CA ALA A 193 11.53 2.26 -2.45
C ALA A 193 12.39 2.27 -3.73
N VAL A 194 13.70 2.05 -3.64
CA VAL A 194 14.60 1.89 -4.80
C VAL A 194 14.16 0.70 -5.66
N HIS A 195 13.85 -0.44 -5.05
CA HIS A 195 13.36 -1.63 -5.74
C HIS A 195 12.06 -1.32 -6.53
N ARG A 196 11.06 -0.70 -5.88
CA ARG A 196 9.78 -0.37 -6.54
C ARG A 196 9.89 0.65 -7.67
N ARG A 197 10.92 1.52 -7.67
CA ARG A 197 11.15 2.48 -8.75
C ARG A 197 11.44 1.83 -10.10
N ALA A 198 11.80 0.54 -10.14
CA ALA A 198 11.92 -0.21 -11.39
C ALA A 198 10.57 -0.38 -12.10
N TRP A 199 9.45 -0.35 -11.35
CA TRP A 199 8.12 -0.60 -11.89
C TRP A 199 7.11 0.53 -11.56
N PRO A 200 7.34 1.77 -12.02
CA PRO A 200 6.50 2.93 -11.68
C PRO A 200 5.03 2.77 -12.12
N LEU A 201 4.75 1.94 -13.13
CA LEU A 201 3.39 1.70 -13.58
C LEU A 201 2.59 0.81 -12.62
N LEU A 202 3.22 0.06 -11.73
CA LEU A 202 2.55 -0.85 -10.79
C LEU A 202 2.11 -0.18 -9.48
N SER A 203 1.75 1.11 -9.49
CA SER A 203 1.46 1.88 -8.27
C SER A 203 -0.03 2.07 -8.00
N ALA A 204 -0.41 2.26 -6.73
CA ALA A 204 -1.78 2.63 -6.36
C ALA A 204 -2.22 3.94 -7.03
N GLY A 205 -1.30 4.89 -7.23
CA GLY A 205 -1.58 6.09 -8.01
C GLY A 205 -2.02 5.79 -9.44
N LYS A 206 -1.30 4.90 -10.16
CA LYS A 206 -1.64 4.53 -11.54
C LYS A 206 -2.94 3.74 -11.66
N ILE A 207 -3.21 2.86 -10.70
CA ILE A 207 -4.50 2.15 -10.62
C ILE A 207 -5.63 3.15 -10.38
N TRP A 208 -5.47 4.07 -9.42
CA TRP A 208 -6.46 5.10 -9.11
C TRP A 208 -6.80 5.94 -10.34
N ASP A 209 -5.77 6.47 -11.01
CA ASP A 209 -5.96 7.34 -12.18
C ASP A 209 -6.69 6.61 -13.33
N SER A 210 -6.59 5.28 -13.39
CA SER A 210 -7.19 4.47 -14.47
C SER A 210 -8.60 3.95 -14.17
N LEU A 211 -9.01 3.91 -12.90
CA LEU A 211 -10.27 3.29 -12.46
C LEU A 211 -11.19 4.21 -11.66
N ILE A 212 -10.66 5.27 -11.05
CA ILE A 212 -11.39 6.14 -10.13
C ILE A 212 -11.39 7.59 -10.62
N GLY A 213 -10.20 8.17 -10.87
CA GLY A 213 -10.04 9.59 -11.22
C GLY A 213 -9.54 10.44 -10.05
#